data_AF-A0AAW6SUN2-F1
#
_entry.id   AF-A0AAW6SUN2-F1
#
_cell.length_a   1.000
_cell.length_b   1.000
_cell.length_c   1.000
_cell.angle_alpha   90.00
_cell.angle_beta   90.00
_cell.angle_gamma   90.00
#
_symmetry.space_group_name_H-M   'P 1'
#
loop_
_entity.id
_entity.type
_entity.pdbx_description
1 polymer ?
#
loop_
_entity_poly.entity_id
_entity_poly.type
_entity_poly.pdbx_seq_one_letter_code
_entity_poly.pdbx_strand_id
1 'polypeptide(L)' 'MNPMMRYRGEPVEVRMRDGRVYRGVISRDPPPGGFFLISGFRRRFMPFAAVIFVFSFRFRRRIF' A
#
# COMPACT_ATOMS: atom_id res chain seq x y z
N MET A 1 -6.39 -9.92 14.49
CA MET A 1 -5.64 -8.64 14.38
C MET A 1 -5.14 -8.50 12.95
N ASN A 2 -5.61 -7.51 12.19
CA ASN A 2 -5.35 -7.43 10.75
C ASN A 2 -3.94 -6.84 10.50
N PRO A 3 -2.96 -7.58 9.95
CA PRO A 3 -1.56 -7.15 9.85
C PRO A 3 -1.38 -5.84 9.06
N MET A 4 -2.32 -5.49 8.19
CA MET A 4 -2.30 -4.24 7.43
C MET A 4 -2.71 -2.99 8.21
N MET A 5 -3.21 -3.14 9.44
CA MET A 5 -3.42 -1.98 10.32
C MET A 5 -2.11 -1.29 10.70
N ARG A 6 -0.96 -2.01 10.73
CA ARG A 6 0.36 -1.42 11.00
C ARG A 6 0.82 -0.43 9.93
N TYR A 7 0.36 -0.62 8.70
CA TYR A 7 0.79 0.17 7.54
C TYR A 7 -0.17 1.33 7.23
N ARG A 8 -1.21 1.55 8.04
CA ARG A 8 -2.14 2.67 7.87
C ARG A 8 -1.41 4.00 7.97
N GLY A 9 -1.56 4.86 6.96
CA GLY A 9 -0.88 6.14 6.93
C GLY A 9 0.63 6.06 6.63
N GLU A 10 1.16 4.86 6.38
CA GLU A 10 2.55 4.70 5.95
C GLU A 10 2.66 4.67 4.42
N PRO A 11 3.74 5.23 3.85
CA PRO A 11 4.08 5.06 2.45
C PRO A 11 4.55 3.63 2.21
N VAL A 12 3.76 2.89 1.44
CA VAL A 12 4.04 1.51 1.06
C VAL A 12 4.21 1.36 -0.45
N GLU A 13 4.93 0.32 -0.82
CA GLU A 13 5.03 -0.19 -2.17
C GLU A 13 4.30 -1.53 -2.24
N VAL A 14 3.36 -1.63 -3.18
CA VAL A 14 2.51 -2.80 -3.39
C VAL A 14 2.85 -3.40 -4.75
N ARG A 15 3.26 -4.66 -4.75
CA ARG A 15 3.49 -5.42 -5.97
C ARG A 15 2.29 -6.33 -6.23
N MET A 16 1.71 -6.20 -7.41
CA MET A 16 0.52 -6.92 -7.84
C MET A 16 0.91 -8.17 -8.65
N ARG A 17 -0.03 -9.11 -8.78
CA ARG A 17 0.13 -10.36 -9.54
C ARG A 17 0.38 -10.16 -11.03
N ASP A 18 -0.12 -9.06 -11.58
CA ASP A 18 0.14 -8.64 -12.97
C ASP A 18 1.56 -8.07 -13.17
N GLY A 19 2.40 -8.07 -12.13
CA GLY A 19 3.75 -7.51 -12.17
C GLY A 19 3.79 -5.99 -11.97
N ARG A 20 2.63 -5.31 -11.87
CA ARG A 20 2.60 -3.87 -11.65
C ARG A 20 2.97 -3.54 -10.21
N VAL A 21 3.72 -2.46 -10.08
CA VAL A 21 4.15 -1.92 -8.79
C VAL A 21 3.47 -0.59 -8.58
N TYR A 22 2.84 -0.43 -7.42
CA TYR A 22 2.16 0.80 -7.03
C TYR A 22 2.76 1.34 -5.74
N ARG A 23 3.05 2.63 -5.70
CA ARG A 23 3.60 3.33 -4.54
C ARG A 23 2.61 4.35 -4.02
N GLY A 24 2.38 4.36 -2.72
CA GLY A 24 1.49 5.33 -2.08
C GLY A 24 1.20 5.00 -0.63
N VAL A 25 0.31 5.75 -0.02
CA VAL A 25 -0.05 5.61 1.38
C VAL A 25 -1.27 4.72 1.52
N ILE A 26 -1.26 3.74 2.44
CA ILE A 26 -2.47 2.96 2.74
C ILE A 26 -3.48 3.84 3.46
N SER A 27 -4.68 3.94 2.89
CA SER A 27 -5.82 4.63 3.48
C SER A 27 -6.17 4.05 4.85
N ARG A 28 -6.61 4.94 5.75
CA ARG A 28 -6.90 4.59 7.15
C ARG A 28 -8.04 3.58 7.29
N ASP A 29 -8.98 3.58 6.34
CA ASP A 29 -10.14 2.70 6.29
C ASP A 29 -10.06 1.71 5.11
N PRO A 30 -9.38 0.57 5.28
CA PRO A 30 -9.41 -0.51 4.30
C PRO A 30 -10.77 -1.21 4.36
N PRO A 31 -11.51 -1.29 3.24
CA PRO A 31 -12.74 -2.09 3.17
C PRO A 31 -12.41 -3.59 3.23
N PRO A 32 -13.38 -4.45 3.60
CA PRO A 32 -13.20 -5.89 3.54
C PRO A 32 -12.86 -6.32 2.10
N GLY A 33 -11.74 -7.01 1.92
CA GLY A 33 -11.27 -7.51 0.61
C GLY A 33 -10.21 -6.66 -0.09
N GLY A 34 -9.85 -5.48 0.45
CA GLY A 34 -8.75 -4.69 -0.10
C GLY A 34 -8.40 -3.46 0.70
N PHE A 35 -7.72 -2.54 0.06
CA PHE A 35 -7.32 -1.26 0.65
C PHE A 35 -7.21 -0.21 -0.43
N PHE A 36 -7.27 1.05 -0.03
CA PHE A 36 -7.00 2.15 -0.93
C PHE A 36 -5.56 2.59 -0.78
N LEU A 37 -4.86 2.67 -1.91
CA LEU A 37 -3.55 3.27 -2.01
C LEU A 37 -3.71 4.72 -2.49
N ILE A 38 -3.14 5.66 -1.74
CA ILE A 38 -3.17 7.08 -2.05
C ILE A 38 -1.80 7.48 -2.58
N SER A 39 -1.69 7.75 -3.88
CA SER A 39 -0.46 8.17 -4.53
C SER A 39 -0.59 9.64 -4.93
N GLY A 40 -0.08 10.54 -4.10
CA GLY A 40 -0.24 11.99 -4.28
C GLY A 40 -1.71 12.39 -4.32
N PHE A 41 -2.21 12.77 -5.50
CA PHE A 41 -3.60 13.18 -5.74
C PHE A 41 -4.55 12.04 -6.15
N ARG A 42 -4.04 10.83 -6.41
CA ARG A 42 -4.86 9.73 -6.95
C ARG A 42 -5.05 8.62 -5.92
N ARG A 43 -6.30 8.33 -5.58
CA ARG A 43 -6.71 7.19 -4.76
C ARG A 43 -7.05 6.02 -5.66
N ARG A 44 -6.44 4.85 -5.42
CA ARG A 44 -6.69 3.63 -6.19
C ARG A 44 -7.02 2.48 -5.27
N PHE A 45 -8.08 1.74 -5.59
CA PHE A 45 -8.43 0.52 -4.86
C PHE A 45 -7.51 -0.63 -5.28
N MET A 46 -6.97 -1.33 -4.28
CA MET A 46 -6.12 -2.51 -4.43
C MET A 46 -6.79 -3.69 -3.73
N PRO A 47 -7.34 -4.66 -4.47
CA PRO A 47 -7.90 -5.88 -3.89
C PRO A 47 -6.77 -6.77 -3.34
N PHE A 48 -6.94 -7.32 -2.13
CA PHE A 48 -5.91 -8.17 -1.51
C PHE A 48 -5.58 -9.41 -2.35
N ALA A 49 -6.59 -9.98 -3.03
CA ALA A 49 -6.41 -11.14 -3.90
C ALA A 49 -5.41 -10.90 -5.05
N ALA A 50 -5.22 -9.64 -5.46
CA ALA A 50 -4.29 -9.26 -6.51
C ALA A 50 -2.90 -8.86 -5.99
N VAL A 51 -2.74 -8.68 -4.68
CA VAL A 51 -1.48 -8.27 -4.07
C VAL A 51 -0.60 -9.48 -3.83
N ILE A 52 0.65 -9.41 -4.27
CA ILE A 52 1.68 -10.40 -3.94
C ILE A 52 2.45 -9.94 -2.70
N PHE A 53 2.98 -8.71 -2.73
CA PHE A 53 3.82 -8.19 -1.66
C PHE A 53 3.45 -6.75 -1.31
N VAL A 54 3.51 -6.44 -0.02
CA VAL A 54 3.41 -5.07 0.51
C VAL A 54 4.64 -4.82 1.36
N PHE A 55 5.42 -3.80 1.00
CA PHE A 55 6.58 -3.36 1.76
C PHE A 55 6.41 -1.91 2.19
N SER A 56 6.61 -1.64 3.48
CA SER A 56 6.63 -0.26 3.99
C SER A 56 8.02 0.33 3.83
N PHE A 57 8.15 1.33 2.96
CA PHE A 57 9.39 2.06 2.75
C PHE A 57 9.46 3.23 3.74
N ARG A 58 9.41 2.94 5.04
CA ARG A 58 9.54 3.99 6.08
C ARG A 58 10.98 4.51 6.23
N PHE A 59 11.98 3.81 5.69
CA PHE A 59 13.40 4.06 5.97
C PHE A 59 14.32 4.42 4.79
N ARG A 60 13.81 4.63 3.57
CA ARG A 60 14.66 5.03 2.43
C ARG A 60 14.55 6.52 2.05
N ARG A 61 14.37 7.36 3.06
CA ARG A 61 14.79 8.78 3.06
C ARG A 61 16.10 8.93 3.85
N ARG A 62 17.18 8.29 3.40
CA ARG A 62 18.54 8.87 3.45
C ARG A 62 18.73 9.40 2.03
N ILE A 63 18.60 10.71 1.78
CA ILE A 63 19.64 11.73 1.95
C ILE A 63 21.01 11.14 1.54
N PHE A 64 21.40 11.52 0.31
CA PHE A 64 22.70 11.32 -0.36
C PHE A 64 23.16 9.88 -0.64
#